data_AF-A0A961WH17-F1
#
_entry.id   AF-A0A961WH17-F1
#
_cell.length_a   1.000
_cell.length_b   1.000
_cell.length_c   1.000
_cell.angle_alpha   90.00
_cell.angle_beta   90.00
_cell.angle_gamma   90.00
#
_symmetry.space_group_name_H-M   'P 1'
#
loop_
_entity.id
_entity.type
_entity.pdbx_description
1 polymer ?
#
loop_
_entity_poly.entity_id
_entity_poly.type
_entity_poly.pdbx_seq_one_letter_code
_entity_poly.pdbx_strand_id
1 'polypeptide(L)' 'MPKKLIIDGKEIEVEDGVTLLQACEQAGAEIPRFCYHERLSIAGNC' A
#
# COMPACT_ATOMS: atom_id res chain seq x y z
N MET A 1 -8.21 -13.52 -4.67
CA MET A 1 -7.32 -13.85 -5.81
C MET A 1 -6.24 -12.79 -5.86
N PRO A 2 -4.97 -13.13 -6.12
CA PRO A 2 -3.93 -12.10 -6.23
C PRO A 2 -4.26 -11.12 -7.35
N LYS A 3 -4.12 -9.82 -7.09
CA LYS A 3 -4.35 -8.73 -8.03
C LYS A 3 -3.04 -8.20 -8.56
N LYS A 4 -2.99 -7.92 -9.85
CA LYS A 4 -1.86 -7.27 -10.51
C LYS A 4 -2.03 -5.75 -10.45
N LEU A 5 -1.00 -5.05 -10.00
CA LEU A 5 -0.93 -3.59 -9.97
C LEU A 5 0.35 -3.13 -10.68
N ILE A 6 0.31 -1.92 -11.23
CA ILE A 6 1.48 -1.25 -11.79
C ILE A 6 1.82 -0.08 -10.88
N ILE A 7 2.99 -0.11 -10.24
CA ILE A 7 3.49 0.95 -9.35
C ILE A 7 4.85 1.40 -9.88
N ASP A 8 4.98 2.68 -10.23
CA ASP A 8 6.19 3.25 -10.86
C ASP A 8 6.70 2.45 -12.07
N GLY A 9 5.76 1.95 -12.88
CA GLY A 9 6.06 1.13 -14.07
C GLY A 9 6.47 -0.32 -13.78
N LYS A 10 6.52 -0.74 -12.51
CA LYS A 10 6.76 -2.13 -12.10
C LYS A 10 5.43 -2.84 -11.90
N GLU A 11 5.26 -3.99 -12.56
CA GLU A 11 4.13 -4.88 -12.29
C GLU A 11 4.42 -5.68 -11.01
N ILE A 12 3.48 -5.65 -10.07
CA ILE A 12 3.51 -6.42 -8.81
C ILE A 12 2.21 -7.20 -8.64
N GLU A 13 2.29 -8.36 -7.98
CA GLU A 13 1.13 -9.12 -7.52
C GLU A 13 0.94 -8.89 -6.02
N VAL A 14 -0.28 -8.54 -5.62
CA VAL A 14 -0.65 -8.32 -4.23
C VAL A 14 -1.87 -9.15 -3.83
N GLU A 15 -1.96 -9.50 -2.56
CA GLU A 15 -3.13 -10.21 -2.01
C GLU A 15 -4.36 -9.29 -1.95
N ASP A 16 -5.55 -9.90 -1.95
CA ASP A 16 -6.78 -9.16 -1.70
C ASP A 16 -6.81 -8.63 -0.26
N GLY A 17 -7.26 -7.39 -0.09
CA GLY A 17 -7.40 -6.75 1.22
C GLY A 17 -6.20 -5.90 1.66
N VAL A 18 -5.09 -5.90 0.90
CA VAL A 18 -4.03 -4.92 1.12
C VAL A 18 -4.47 -3.52 0.68
N THR A 19 -3.99 -2.51 1.38
CA THR A 19 -4.17 -1.10 0.99
C THR A 19 -3.18 -0.71 -0.11
N LEU A 20 -3.46 0.39 -0.82
CA LEU A 20 -2.51 0.93 -1.80
C LEU A 20 -1.19 1.34 -1.15
N LEU A 21 -1.22 1.85 0.09
CA LEU A 21 -0.02 2.19 0.85
C LEU A 21 0.89 0.96 1.05
N GLN A 22 0.32 -0.17 1.47
CA GLN A 22 1.04 -1.43 1.65
C GLN A 22 1.52 -2.02 0.32
N ALA A 23 0.73 -1.88 -0.76
CA ALA A 23 1.17 -2.28 -2.09
C ALA A 23 2.39 -1.48 -2.57
N CYS A 24 2.42 -0.17 -2.31
CA CYS A 24 3.59 0.67 -2.59
C CYS A 24 4.81 0.23 -1.76
N GLU A 25 4.64 -0.08 -0.47
CA GLU A 25 5.72 -0.59 0.39
C GLU A 25 6.29 -1.92 -0.15
N GLN A 26 5.43 -2.84 -0.62
CA GLN A 26 5.85 -4.09 -1.27
C GLN A 26 6.62 -3.86 -2.58
N ALA A 27 6.30 -2.79 -3.31
CA ALA A 27 7.06 -2.36 -4.50
C ALA A 27 8.39 -1.65 -4.15
N GLY A 28 8.69 -1.46 -2.86
CA GLY A 28 9.88 -0.77 -2.36
C GLY A 28 9.75 0.75 -2.31
N ALA A 29 8.53 1.29 -2.42
CA ALA A 29 8.25 2.72 -2.32
C ALA A 29 7.70 3.06 -0.93
N GLU A 30 8.34 4.02 -0.26
CA GLU A 30 7.85 4.56 1.01
C GLU A 30 6.97 5.79 0.74
N ILE A 31 5.67 5.66 1.00
CA ILE A 31 4.73 6.79 0.88
C ILE A 31 4.70 7.56 2.20
N PRO A 32 4.96 8.89 2.17
CA PRO A 32 4.87 9.74 3.34
C PRO A 32 3.47 9.68 3.96
N ARG A 33 3.41 9.60 5.29
CA ARG A 33 2.16 9.49 6.04
C ARG A 33 2.28 10.21 7.38
N PHE A 34 1.18 10.79 7.83
CA PHE A 34 1.07 11.37 9.18
C PHE A 34 0.10 10.59 10.07
N CYS A 35 -1.04 10.20 9.51
CA CYS A 35 -2.19 9.67 10.24
C CYS A 35 -2.37 8.15 10.13
N TYR A 36 -1.55 7.49 9.30
CA TYR A 36 -1.55 6.03 9.20
C TYR A 36 -0.46 5.43 10.10
N HIS A 37 -0.84 4.38 10.82
CA HIS A 37 0.09 3.55 11.57
C HIS A 37 -0.36 2.08 11.45
N GLU A 38 0.54 1.16 11.13
CA GLU A 38 0.23 -0.24 10.80
C GLU A 38 -0.49 -1.01 11.93
N ARG A 39 -0.27 -0.58 13.18
CA ARG A 39 -0.84 -1.20 14.40
C ARG A 39 -2.09 -0.50 14.94
N LEU A 40 -2.55 0.57 14.28
CA LEU A 40 -3.75 1.31 14.69
C LEU A 40 -4.83 1.17 13.61
N SER A 41 -6.06 1.51 13.97
CA SER A 41 -7.14 1.62 12.98
C SER A 41 -6.79 2.65 11.91
N ILE A 42 -7.20 2.39 10.67
CA ILE A 42 -6.96 3.29 9.54
C ILE A 42 -7.68 4.62 9.79
N ALA A 43 -6.93 5.72 9.70
CA ALA A 43 -7.44 7.08 9.68
C ALA A 43 -7.06 7.76 8.34
N GLY A 44 -7.76 8.86 8.03
CA GLY A 44 -7.55 9.69 6.84
C GLY A 44 -7.89 11.16 7.13
N ASN A 45 -7.40 11.64 8.26
CA ASN A 45 -7.53 13.03 8.72
C ASN A 45 -6.30 13.89 8.36
N CYS A 46 -5.27 13.22 7.84
CA CYS A 46 -4.30 13.73 6.89
C CYS A 46 -4.62 13.06 5.53
#